data_AF-A0A6N7ALH5-F1
#
_entry.id   AF-A0A6N7ALH5-F1
#
_cell.length_a   1.000
_cell.length_b   1.000
_cell.length_c   1.000
_cell.angle_alpha   90.00
_cell.angle_beta   90.00
_cell.angle_gamma   90.00
#
_symmetry.space_group_name_H-M   'P 1'
#
loop_
_entity.id
_entity.type
_entity.pdbx_description
1 polymer ?
#
loop_
_entity_poly.entity_id
_entity_poly.type
_entity_poly.pdbx_seq_one_letter_code
_entity_poly.pdbx_strand_id
1 'polypeptide(L)'
;MTMSLKALISMAVGFLLIAAFASTMFIVHNVNEQQRRIADVKTASHAVGSDSLQLVQEIHTIKYDVAQVQQWLTDVSATRGLDGLDDGPKQAKNFARDLNRVLAAAIRRSDTLGLRSLKDALQQVERSFTPYYDMGQRMAKAYIAFDPEGGNKLMAAFDQTTQTMQDSLNHTNTLTLLETAVEGAVGQMEENLTQIDRQGEVLFRSSLTSGALMTGVVIAVAFVLLRLILAPLGRITATMHRLAGGDHAVALPDLGRHDEIGAMAKAVQVFKDNTIKVARLTAEIEEQKKQAEAEKKKTLNDLSNTFEASVKGVVNGVASAATEMQSTAQSMSAISEETSRQATTVAAAAEQASANVQTVSAAAEELSSSIAEIARQVA
;
A
#
# COMPACT_ATOMS: atom_id res chain seq x y z
N MET A 1 -1.62 19.38 17.64
CA MET A 1 -1.79 17.91 17.70
C MET A 1 -1.18 17.35 16.43
N THR A 2 0.02 16.77 16.49
CA THR A 2 0.66 16.17 15.31
C THR A 2 0.06 14.80 15.06
N MET A 3 -0.51 14.59 13.88
CA MET A 3 -1.07 13.30 13.49
C MET A 3 0.05 12.27 13.30
N SER A 4 -0.21 11.03 13.71
CA SER A 4 0.72 9.93 13.46
C SER A 4 0.77 9.60 11.97
N LEU A 5 1.90 9.08 11.50
CA LEU A 5 2.12 8.66 10.13
C LEU A 5 1.07 7.65 9.68
N LYS A 6 0.74 6.70 10.56
CA LYS A 6 -0.31 5.70 10.32
C LYS A 6 -1.67 6.38 10.14
N ALA A 7 -2.03 7.31 11.02
CA ALA A 7 -3.30 8.03 10.91
C ALA A 7 -3.38 8.84 9.61
N LEU A 8 -2.27 9.46 9.18
CA LEU A 8 -2.21 10.24 7.94
C LEU A 8 -2.43 9.36 6.70
N ILE A 9 -1.77 8.20 6.63
CA ILE A 9 -1.94 7.25 5.52
C ILE A 9 -3.35 6.68 5.51
N SER A 10 -3.88 6.25 6.67
CA SER A 10 -5.24 5.73 6.77
C SER A 10 -6.28 6.76 6.36
N MET A 11 -6.12 8.02 6.76
CA MET A 11 -7.01 9.11 6.35
C MET A 11 -6.92 9.40 4.84
N ALA A 12 -5.71 9.39 4.27
CA ALA A 12 -5.51 9.57 2.83
C ALA A 12 -6.19 8.47 2.00
N VAL A 13 -6.01 7.20 2.40
CA VAL A 13 -6.66 6.06 1.75
C VAL A 13 -8.18 6.12 1.93
N GLY A 14 -8.65 6.42 3.14
CA GLY A 14 -10.08 6.58 3.41
C GLY A 14 -10.72 7.68 2.56
N PHE A 15 -10.05 8.82 2.43
CA PHE A 15 -10.53 9.93 1.60
C PHE A 15 -10.60 9.55 0.11
N LEU A 16 -9.58 8.85 -0.40
CA LEU A 16 -9.57 8.35 -1.78
C LEU A 16 -10.70 7.35 -2.04
N LEU A 17 -10.96 6.43 -1.11
CA LEU A 17 -12.03 5.45 -1.25
C LEU A 17 -13.42 6.10 -1.22
N ILE A 18 -13.64 7.06 -0.31
CA ILE A 18 -14.91 7.80 -0.22
C ILE A 18 -15.13 8.62 -1.49
N ALA A 19 -14.11 9.33 -1.97
CA ALA A 19 -14.20 10.12 -3.20
C ALA A 19 -14.49 9.24 -4.43
N ALA A 20 -13.79 8.11 -4.56
CA ALA A 20 -14.02 7.15 -5.63
C ALA A 20 -15.45 6.58 -5.57
N PHE A 21 -15.89 6.15 -4.38
CA PHE A 21 -17.23 5.60 -4.18
C PHE A 21 -18.33 6.62 -4.49
N ALA A 22 -18.20 7.86 -4.02
CA ALA A 22 -19.16 8.92 -4.31
C ALA A 22 -19.26 9.22 -5.81
N SER A 23 -18.10 9.28 -6.50
CA SER A 23 -18.04 9.45 -7.96
C SER A 23 -18.72 8.30 -8.70
N THR A 24 -18.43 7.05 -8.32
CA THR A 24 -19.07 5.87 -8.92
C THR A 24 -20.58 5.85 -8.68
N MET A 25 -21.04 6.12 -7.44
CA MET A 25 -22.46 6.20 -7.12
C MET A 25 -23.18 7.27 -7.95
N PHE A 26 -22.56 8.43 -8.11
CA PHE A 26 -23.10 9.51 -8.93
C PHE A 26 -23.24 9.09 -10.41
N ILE A 27 -22.24 8.43 -10.99
CA ILE A 27 -22.30 7.92 -12.37
C ILE A 27 -23.38 6.85 -12.51
N VAL A 28 -23.44 5.88 -11.60
CA VAL A 28 -24.41 4.78 -11.64
C VAL A 28 -25.85 5.29 -11.55
N HIS A 29 -26.12 6.23 -10.64
CA HIS A 29 -27.45 6.81 -10.48
C HIS A 29 -27.95 7.45 -11.79
N ASN A 30 -27.09 8.26 -12.40
CA ASN A 30 -27.34 8.94 -13.67
C ASN A 30 -27.57 7.98 -14.85
N VAL A 31 -26.73 6.95 -14.98
CA VAL A 31 -26.88 5.92 -16.03
C VAL A 31 -28.19 5.16 -15.84
N ASN A 32 -28.57 4.89 -14.59
CA ASN A 32 -29.81 4.17 -14.29
C ASN A 32 -31.06 4.99 -14.67
N GLU A 33 -31.04 6.32 -14.48
CA GLU A 33 -32.13 7.18 -14.97
C GLU A 33 -32.23 7.15 -16.49
N GLN A 34 -31.11 7.25 -17.21
CA GLN A 34 -31.13 7.17 -18.67
C GLN A 34 -31.66 5.83 -19.18
N GLN A 35 -31.28 4.70 -18.55
CA GLN A 35 -31.80 3.40 -18.94
C GLN A 35 -33.31 3.29 -18.78
N ARG A 36 -33.90 3.90 -17.73
CA ARG A 36 -35.36 3.94 -17.56
C ARG A 36 -36.04 4.67 -18.69
N ARG A 37 -35.53 5.85 -19.07
CA ARG A 37 -36.09 6.64 -20.19
C ARG A 37 -35.98 5.92 -21.52
N ILE A 38 -34.86 5.22 -21.77
CA ILE A 38 -34.70 4.40 -22.98
C ILE A 38 -35.72 3.25 -22.98
N ALA A 39 -35.99 2.63 -21.83
CA ALA A 39 -37.02 1.61 -21.70
C ALA A 39 -38.42 2.18 -22.02
N ASP A 40 -38.74 3.36 -21.50
CA ASP A 40 -40.01 4.05 -21.78
C ASP A 40 -40.18 4.35 -23.27
N VAL A 41 -39.13 4.86 -23.94
CA VAL A 41 -39.10 5.06 -25.40
C VAL A 41 -39.33 3.76 -26.16
N LYS A 42 -38.68 2.67 -25.73
CA LYS A 42 -38.84 1.36 -26.38
C LYS A 42 -40.28 0.84 -26.24
N THR A 43 -40.89 1.01 -25.08
CA THR A 43 -42.29 0.62 -24.85
C THR A 43 -43.25 1.47 -25.67
N ALA A 44 -43.07 2.79 -25.69
CA ALA A 44 -43.89 3.70 -26.51
C ALA A 44 -43.73 3.39 -28.01
N SER A 45 -42.52 3.11 -28.48
CA SER A 45 -42.23 2.72 -29.86
C SER A 45 -42.93 1.41 -30.25
N HIS A 46 -42.92 0.40 -29.35
CA HIS A 46 -43.63 -0.86 -29.59
C HIS A 46 -45.14 -0.65 -29.66
N ALA A 47 -45.68 0.17 -28.76
CA ALA A 47 -47.09 0.52 -28.73
C ALA A 47 -47.54 1.18 -30.05
N VAL A 48 -46.78 2.17 -30.53
CA VAL A 48 -47.06 2.90 -31.78
C VAL A 48 -46.92 2.00 -33.02
N GLY A 49 -45.85 1.20 -33.10
CA GLY A 49 -45.53 0.45 -34.31
C GLY A 49 -46.27 -0.86 -34.45
N SER A 50 -46.22 -1.71 -33.42
CA SER A 50 -46.76 -3.07 -33.49
C SER A 50 -48.20 -3.14 -32.98
N ASP A 51 -48.45 -2.57 -31.80
CA ASP A 51 -49.75 -2.74 -31.14
C ASP A 51 -50.86 -1.96 -31.85
N SER A 52 -50.62 -0.71 -32.27
CA SER A 52 -51.60 0.06 -33.04
C SER A 52 -52.00 -0.62 -34.34
N LEU A 53 -51.02 -1.15 -35.10
CA LEU A 53 -51.29 -1.84 -36.37
C LEU A 53 -52.07 -3.16 -36.15
N GLN A 54 -51.66 -3.96 -35.16
CA GLN A 54 -52.36 -5.19 -34.83
C GLN A 54 -53.79 -4.92 -34.36
N LEU A 55 -54.02 -3.85 -33.58
CA LEU A 55 -55.36 -3.49 -33.13
C LEU A 55 -56.30 -3.15 -34.30
N VAL A 56 -55.81 -2.41 -35.30
CA VAL A 56 -56.60 -2.10 -36.50
C VAL A 56 -56.99 -3.39 -37.24
N GLN A 57 -56.04 -4.33 -37.39
CA GLN A 57 -56.30 -5.62 -38.02
C GLN A 57 -57.29 -6.48 -37.22
N GLU A 58 -57.14 -6.51 -35.89
CA GLU A 58 -58.03 -7.23 -34.98
C GLU A 58 -59.46 -6.69 -35.08
N ILE A 59 -59.65 -5.36 -35.09
CA ILE A 59 -60.98 -4.74 -35.23
C ILE A 59 -61.59 -5.02 -36.59
N HIS A 60 -60.80 -4.96 -37.67
CA HIS A 60 -61.28 -5.33 -39.00
C HIS A 60 -61.73 -6.80 -39.02
N THR A 61 -60.94 -7.69 -38.42
CA THR A 61 -61.26 -9.13 -38.32
C THR A 61 -62.52 -9.37 -37.49
N ILE A 62 -62.70 -8.65 -36.37
CA ILE A 62 -63.91 -8.71 -35.54
C ILE A 62 -65.14 -8.32 -36.36
N LYS A 63 -65.09 -7.21 -37.10
CA LYS A 63 -66.20 -6.77 -37.95
C LYS A 63 -66.50 -7.80 -39.04
N TYR A 64 -65.47 -8.36 -39.65
CA TYR A 64 -65.58 -9.41 -40.65
C TYR A 64 -66.23 -10.67 -40.07
N ASP A 65 -65.74 -11.21 -38.95
CA ASP A 65 -66.26 -12.44 -38.36
C ASP A 65 -67.70 -12.29 -37.88
N VAL A 66 -68.09 -11.13 -37.32
CA VAL A 66 -69.49 -10.84 -36.96
C VAL A 66 -70.39 -10.92 -38.21
N ALA A 67 -69.97 -10.30 -39.31
CA ALA A 67 -70.71 -10.34 -40.57
C ALA A 67 -70.77 -11.75 -41.16
N GLN A 68 -69.68 -12.51 -41.12
CA GLN A 68 -69.65 -13.90 -41.59
C GLN A 68 -70.57 -14.81 -40.76
N VAL A 69 -70.61 -14.64 -39.43
CA VAL A 69 -71.54 -15.38 -38.57
C VAL A 69 -72.99 -15.05 -38.92
N GLN A 70 -73.31 -13.76 -39.15
CA GLN A 70 -74.64 -13.34 -39.60
C GLN A 70 -75.00 -14.01 -40.93
N GLN A 71 -74.11 -13.89 -41.92
CA GLN A 71 -74.32 -14.42 -43.26
C GLN A 71 -74.57 -15.93 -43.24
N TRP A 72 -73.69 -16.72 -42.64
CA TRP A 72 -73.83 -18.18 -42.63
C TRP A 72 -75.10 -18.65 -41.90
N LEU A 73 -75.50 -18.01 -40.81
CA LEU A 73 -76.73 -18.38 -40.09
C LEU A 73 -78.00 -17.95 -40.83
N THR A 74 -77.97 -16.81 -41.52
CA THR A 74 -79.06 -16.36 -42.39
C THR A 74 -79.16 -17.22 -43.66
N ASP A 75 -78.05 -17.60 -44.28
CA ASP A 75 -78.01 -18.46 -45.47
C ASP A 75 -78.55 -19.87 -45.16
N VAL A 76 -78.19 -20.45 -44.00
CA VAL A 76 -78.77 -21.72 -43.53
C VAL A 76 -80.27 -21.57 -43.26
N SER A 77 -80.70 -20.42 -42.73
CA SER A 77 -82.12 -20.12 -42.50
C SER A 77 -82.90 -20.05 -43.82
N ALA A 78 -82.32 -19.42 -44.85
CA ALA A 78 -82.92 -19.29 -46.17
C ALA A 78 -82.97 -20.63 -46.93
N THR A 79 -81.90 -21.41 -46.85
CA THR A 79 -81.77 -22.71 -47.55
C THR A 79 -82.39 -23.88 -46.78
N ARG A 80 -82.74 -23.68 -45.49
CA ARG A 80 -83.28 -24.70 -44.58
C ARG A 80 -82.38 -25.93 -44.42
N GLY A 81 -81.08 -25.79 -44.67
CA GLY A 81 -80.10 -26.88 -44.53
C GLY A 81 -80.40 -28.08 -45.43
N LEU A 82 -80.85 -27.84 -46.67
CA LEU A 82 -81.04 -28.89 -47.68
C LEU A 82 -79.75 -29.70 -47.89
N ASP A 83 -79.90 -30.95 -48.33
CA ASP A 83 -78.79 -31.90 -48.51
C ASP A 83 -77.69 -31.32 -49.43
N GLY A 84 -76.46 -31.22 -48.92
CA GLY A 84 -75.33 -30.54 -49.59
C GLY A 84 -75.14 -29.05 -49.25
N LEU A 85 -75.98 -28.45 -48.39
CA LEU A 85 -75.90 -27.06 -47.90
C LEU A 85 -75.91 -26.98 -46.36
N ASP A 86 -75.41 -28.03 -45.69
CA ASP A 86 -75.45 -28.20 -44.23
C ASP A 86 -74.18 -27.74 -43.50
N ASP A 87 -73.20 -27.16 -44.22
CA ASP A 87 -71.92 -26.74 -43.66
C ASP A 87 -71.99 -25.40 -42.91
N GLY A 88 -73.03 -24.59 -43.15
CA GLY A 88 -73.17 -23.26 -42.58
C GLY A 88 -73.10 -23.18 -41.04
N PRO A 89 -73.71 -24.07 -40.24
CA PRO A 89 -73.54 -24.08 -38.79
C PRO A 89 -72.09 -24.36 -38.36
N LYS A 90 -71.36 -25.18 -39.13
CA LYS A 90 -69.95 -25.46 -38.88
C LYS A 90 -69.07 -24.25 -39.20
N GLN A 91 -69.34 -23.57 -40.31
CA GLN A 91 -68.63 -22.33 -40.68
C GLN A 91 -68.89 -21.22 -39.68
N ALA A 92 -70.16 -20.98 -39.33
CA ALA A 92 -70.55 -20.00 -38.30
C ALA A 92 -69.88 -20.30 -36.96
N LYS A 93 -69.72 -21.58 -36.57
CA LYS A 93 -68.99 -21.96 -35.35
C LYS A 93 -67.49 -21.66 -35.42
N ASN A 94 -66.86 -21.78 -36.59
CA ASN A 94 -65.45 -21.45 -36.76
C ASN A 94 -65.24 -19.94 -36.62
N PHE A 95 -66.01 -19.13 -37.35
CA PHE A 95 -65.97 -17.67 -37.24
C PHE A 95 -66.29 -17.19 -35.82
N ALA A 96 -67.28 -17.78 -35.14
CA ALA A 96 -67.59 -17.44 -33.75
C ALA A 96 -66.43 -17.73 -32.78
N ARG A 97 -65.66 -18.81 -33.02
CA ARG A 97 -64.49 -19.14 -32.21
C ARG A 97 -63.34 -18.18 -32.47
N ASP A 98 -63.07 -17.87 -33.72
CA ASP A 98 -62.02 -16.93 -34.11
C ASP A 98 -62.33 -15.53 -33.59
N LEU A 99 -63.58 -15.09 -33.72
CA LEU A 99 -64.05 -13.83 -33.16
C LEU A 99 -63.76 -13.74 -31.67
N ASN A 100 -64.15 -14.73 -30.86
CA ASN A 100 -63.89 -14.71 -29.41
C ASN A 100 -62.39 -14.61 -29.08
N ARG A 101 -61.53 -15.29 -29.86
CA ARG A 101 -60.07 -15.23 -29.69
C ARG A 101 -59.52 -13.84 -30.03
N VAL A 102 -59.93 -13.28 -31.17
CA VAL A 102 -59.48 -11.96 -31.64
C VAL A 102 -60.01 -10.85 -30.72
N LEU A 103 -61.26 -10.97 -30.26
CA LEU A 103 -61.88 -10.02 -29.36
C LEU A 103 -61.15 -9.93 -28.02
N ALA A 104 -60.78 -11.07 -27.43
CA ALA A 104 -59.96 -11.10 -26.22
C ALA A 104 -58.57 -10.45 -26.44
N ALA A 105 -57.97 -10.62 -27.63
CA ALA A 105 -56.70 -9.95 -27.97
C ALA A 105 -56.88 -8.42 -28.12
N ALA A 106 -57.91 -8.00 -28.84
CA ALA A 106 -58.23 -6.59 -29.07
C ALA A 106 -58.54 -5.85 -27.76
N ILE A 107 -59.29 -6.46 -26.84
CA ILE A 107 -59.60 -5.88 -25.52
C ILE A 107 -58.31 -5.65 -24.72
N ARG A 108 -57.40 -6.64 -24.67
CA ARG A 108 -56.12 -6.50 -23.98
C ARG A 108 -55.26 -5.41 -24.61
N ARG A 109 -55.22 -5.34 -25.93
CA ARG A 109 -54.39 -4.37 -26.65
C ARG A 109 -54.92 -2.94 -26.54
N SER A 110 -56.24 -2.79 -26.55
CA SER A 110 -56.91 -1.52 -26.27
C SER A 110 -56.59 -1.03 -24.86
N ASP A 111 -56.47 -1.93 -23.90
CA ASP A 111 -56.04 -1.61 -22.53
C ASP A 111 -54.58 -1.15 -22.47
N THR A 112 -53.66 -1.87 -23.12
CA THR A 112 -52.24 -1.50 -23.22
C THR A 112 -52.05 -0.12 -23.86
N LEU A 113 -52.86 0.21 -24.86
CA LEU A 113 -52.84 1.51 -25.56
C LEU A 113 -53.63 2.60 -24.81
N GLY A 114 -54.26 2.29 -23.68
CA GLY A 114 -55.06 3.25 -22.91
C GLY A 114 -56.36 3.69 -23.58
N LEU A 115 -56.82 2.96 -24.60
CA LEU A 115 -58.00 3.27 -25.42
C LEU A 115 -59.30 2.81 -24.72
N ARG A 116 -59.66 3.50 -23.63
CA ARG A 116 -60.80 3.12 -22.76
C ARG A 116 -62.12 2.97 -23.51
N SER A 117 -62.51 3.95 -24.33
CA SER A 117 -63.78 3.90 -25.06
C SER A 117 -63.85 2.72 -26.04
N LEU A 118 -62.73 2.38 -26.68
CA LEU A 118 -62.64 1.23 -27.58
C LEU A 118 -62.68 -0.09 -26.82
N LYS A 119 -61.99 -0.18 -25.69
CA LYS A 119 -62.08 -1.33 -24.80
C LYS A 119 -63.52 -1.58 -24.37
N ASP A 120 -64.24 -0.54 -23.95
CA ASP A 120 -65.63 -0.63 -23.53
C ASP A 120 -66.55 -1.10 -24.68
N ALA A 121 -66.34 -0.59 -25.90
CA ALA A 121 -67.07 -1.04 -27.08
C ALA A 121 -66.79 -2.52 -27.41
N LEU A 122 -65.53 -2.95 -27.36
CA LEU A 122 -65.16 -4.35 -27.59
C LEU A 122 -65.74 -5.28 -26.52
N GLN A 123 -65.75 -4.85 -25.24
CA GLN A 123 -66.40 -5.59 -24.16
C GLN A 123 -67.92 -5.63 -24.29
N GLN A 124 -68.53 -4.61 -24.91
CA GLN A 124 -69.96 -4.65 -25.24
C GLN A 124 -70.25 -5.70 -26.32
N VAL A 125 -69.40 -5.78 -27.35
CA VAL A 125 -69.48 -6.85 -28.36
C VAL A 125 -69.29 -8.22 -27.70
N GLU A 126 -68.31 -8.38 -26.82
CA GLU A 126 -68.03 -9.66 -26.12
C GLU A 126 -69.24 -10.15 -25.32
N ARG A 127 -69.86 -9.26 -24.54
CA ARG A 127 -71.05 -9.57 -23.75
C ARG A 127 -72.28 -9.88 -24.61
N SER A 128 -72.42 -9.23 -25.76
CA SER A 128 -73.58 -9.37 -26.64
C SER A 128 -73.45 -10.58 -27.59
N PHE A 129 -72.23 -10.99 -27.92
CA PHE A 129 -71.96 -11.95 -28.97
C PHE A 129 -72.44 -13.37 -28.65
N THR A 130 -72.28 -13.85 -27.41
CA THR A 130 -72.73 -15.21 -27.05
C THR A 130 -74.26 -15.34 -27.15
N PRO A 131 -75.07 -14.46 -26.53
CA PRO A 131 -76.53 -14.46 -26.72
C PRO A 131 -76.94 -14.31 -28.19
N TYR A 132 -76.24 -13.47 -28.95
CA TYR A 132 -76.45 -13.27 -30.37
C TYR A 132 -76.24 -14.56 -31.17
N TYR A 133 -75.12 -15.26 -30.94
CA TYR A 133 -74.80 -16.51 -31.63
C TYR A 133 -75.84 -17.60 -31.34
N ASP A 134 -76.23 -17.76 -30.07
CA ASP A 134 -77.27 -18.71 -29.65
C ASP A 134 -78.63 -18.38 -30.30
N MET A 135 -78.97 -17.09 -30.39
CA MET A 135 -80.18 -16.63 -31.07
C MET A 135 -80.15 -16.98 -32.56
N GLY A 136 -79.02 -16.75 -33.25
CA GLY A 136 -78.86 -17.12 -34.65
C GLY A 136 -78.95 -18.64 -34.89
N GLN A 137 -78.41 -19.45 -33.98
CA GLN A 137 -78.58 -20.91 -34.05
C GLN A 137 -80.04 -21.34 -33.87
N ARG A 138 -80.78 -20.70 -32.94
CA ARG A 138 -82.21 -20.95 -32.73
C ARG A 138 -83.05 -20.52 -33.94
N MET A 139 -82.70 -19.38 -34.54
CA MET A 139 -83.30 -18.88 -35.77
C MET A 139 -83.15 -19.90 -36.90
N ALA A 140 -81.93 -20.33 -37.19
CA ALA A 140 -81.65 -21.32 -38.22
C ALA A 140 -82.43 -22.63 -37.98
N LYS A 141 -82.47 -23.11 -36.73
CA LYS A 141 -83.26 -24.30 -36.35
C LYS A 141 -84.76 -24.12 -36.57
N ALA A 142 -85.33 -22.95 -36.30
CA ALA A 142 -86.75 -22.68 -36.52
C ALA A 142 -87.12 -22.77 -38.01
N TYR A 143 -86.29 -22.20 -38.89
CA TYR A 143 -86.50 -22.30 -40.34
C TYR A 143 -86.34 -23.73 -40.88
N ILE A 144 -85.36 -24.49 -40.37
CA ILE A 144 -85.18 -25.92 -40.70
C ILE A 144 -86.42 -26.72 -40.26
N ALA A 145 -87.00 -26.39 -39.11
CA ALA A 145 -88.20 -27.04 -38.57
C ALA A 145 -89.52 -26.58 -39.21
N PHE A 146 -89.48 -25.80 -40.31
CA PHE A 146 -90.66 -25.25 -40.99
C PHE A 146 -91.52 -24.31 -40.12
N ASP A 147 -90.92 -23.59 -39.17
CA ASP A 147 -91.56 -22.53 -38.38
C ASP A 147 -91.10 -21.12 -38.82
N PRO A 148 -91.66 -20.57 -39.92
CA PRO A 148 -91.25 -19.27 -40.43
C PRO A 148 -91.68 -18.10 -39.53
N GLU A 149 -92.76 -18.23 -38.75
CA GLU A 149 -93.21 -17.15 -37.88
C GLU A 149 -92.27 -16.97 -36.68
N GLY A 150 -91.86 -18.09 -36.05
CA GLY A 150 -90.84 -18.09 -35.01
C GLY A 150 -89.47 -17.64 -35.54
N GLY A 151 -89.08 -18.11 -36.74
CA GLY A 151 -87.87 -17.70 -37.44
C GLY A 151 -87.82 -16.19 -37.71
N ASN A 152 -88.88 -15.60 -38.27
CA ASN A 152 -88.93 -14.17 -38.61
C ASN A 152 -88.81 -13.26 -37.39
N LYS A 153 -89.41 -13.64 -36.25
CA LYS A 153 -89.27 -12.88 -34.98
C LYS A 153 -87.82 -12.90 -34.49
N LEU A 154 -87.14 -14.05 -34.59
CA LEU A 154 -85.73 -14.16 -34.23
C LEU A 154 -84.83 -13.43 -35.23
N MET A 155 -85.14 -13.44 -36.53
CA MET A 155 -84.39 -12.74 -37.56
C MET A 155 -84.36 -11.22 -37.34
N ALA A 156 -85.50 -10.61 -37.02
CA ALA A 156 -85.55 -9.18 -36.69
C ALA A 156 -84.69 -8.83 -35.46
N ALA A 157 -84.74 -9.66 -34.40
CA ALA A 157 -83.92 -9.48 -33.20
C ALA A 157 -82.42 -9.72 -33.48
N PHE A 158 -82.12 -10.69 -34.34
CA PHE A 158 -80.77 -11.04 -34.77
C PHE A 158 -80.14 -9.89 -35.56
N ASP A 159 -80.83 -9.36 -36.57
CA ASP A 159 -80.38 -8.21 -37.35
C ASP A 159 -80.16 -6.96 -36.48
N GLN A 160 -81.11 -6.67 -35.57
CA GLN A 160 -80.98 -5.55 -34.64
C GLN A 160 -79.77 -5.68 -33.71
N THR A 161 -79.48 -6.90 -33.24
CA THR A 161 -78.34 -7.17 -32.36
C THR A 161 -77.01 -7.03 -33.12
N THR A 162 -76.96 -7.52 -34.37
CA THR A 162 -75.79 -7.32 -35.24
C THR A 162 -75.55 -5.84 -35.49
N GLN A 163 -76.60 -5.09 -35.84
CA GLN A 163 -76.50 -3.64 -36.07
C GLN A 163 -75.96 -2.92 -34.83
N THR A 164 -76.47 -3.26 -33.64
CA THR A 164 -76.01 -2.67 -32.37
C THR A 164 -74.53 -2.95 -32.12
N MET A 165 -74.05 -4.17 -32.38
CA MET A 165 -72.63 -4.51 -32.26
C MET A 165 -71.78 -3.75 -33.29
N GLN A 166 -72.22 -3.66 -34.55
CA GLN A 166 -71.52 -2.90 -35.58
C GLN A 166 -71.46 -1.41 -35.26
N ASP A 167 -72.57 -0.82 -34.81
CA ASP A 167 -72.67 0.59 -34.42
C ASP A 167 -71.73 0.90 -33.23
N SER A 168 -71.63 0.00 -32.25
CA SER A 168 -70.71 0.18 -31.11
C SER A 168 -69.24 0.30 -31.56
N LEU A 169 -68.82 -0.47 -32.58
CA LEU A 169 -67.47 -0.42 -33.13
C LEU A 169 -67.27 0.76 -34.10
N ASN A 170 -68.32 1.22 -34.78
CA ASN A 170 -68.26 2.35 -35.71
C ASN A 170 -68.28 3.70 -34.98
N HIS A 171 -69.10 3.83 -33.93
CA HIS A 171 -69.24 5.05 -33.14
C HIS A 171 -67.95 5.44 -32.41
N THR A 172 -67.08 4.46 -32.19
CA THR A 172 -65.83 4.67 -31.46
C THR A 172 -64.76 5.41 -32.28
N ASN A 173 -65.02 5.73 -33.57
CA ASN A 173 -64.07 6.39 -34.48
C ASN A 173 -62.65 5.89 -34.26
N THR A 174 -62.47 4.56 -34.32
CA THR A 174 -61.26 3.88 -33.84
C THR A 174 -59.99 4.49 -34.40
N LEU A 175 -60.00 4.90 -35.67
CA LEU A 175 -58.87 5.56 -36.32
C LEU A 175 -58.49 6.87 -35.63
N THR A 176 -59.46 7.71 -35.26
CA THR A 176 -59.22 8.96 -34.52
C THR A 176 -58.68 8.70 -33.12
N LEU A 177 -59.23 7.70 -32.41
CA LEU A 177 -58.71 7.34 -31.09
C LEU A 177 -57.28 6.80 -31.16
N LEU A 178 -56.98 5.99 -32.18
CA LEU A 178 -55.64 5.51 -32.47
C LEU A 178 -54.69 6.64 -32.87
N GLU A 179 -55.14 7.57 -33.71
CA GLU A 179 -54.37 8.74 -34.13
C GLU A 179 -53.99 9.58 -32.92
N THR A 180 -54.94 9.93 -32.05
CA THR A 180 -54.67 10.67 -30.81
C THR A 180 -53.72 9.91 -29.87
N ALA A 181 -53.89 8.59 -29.73
CA ALA A 181 -53.01 7.78 -28.89
C ALA A 181 -51.59 7.67 -29.47
N VAL A 182 -51.46 7.53 -30.80
CA VAL A 182 -50.18 7.50 -31.51
C VAL A 182 -49.49 8.85 -31.43
N GLU A 183 -50.18 9.96 -31.67
CA GLU A 183 -49.64 11.31 -31.52
C GLU A 183 -49.14 11.56 -30.09
N GLY A 184 -49.93 11.19 -29.07
CA GLY A 184 -49.51 11.30 -27.67
C GLY A 184 -48.28 10.46 -27.36
N ALA A 185 -48.23 9.21 -27.84
CA ALA A 185 -47.08 8.32 -27.64
C ALA A 185 -45.82 8.80 -28.39
N VAL A 186 -45.97 9.34 -29.61
CA VAL A 186 -44.87 9.96 -30.38
C VAL A 186 -44.37 11.22 -29.68
N GLY A 187 -45.26 12.09 -29.19
CA GLY A 187 -44.87 13.27 -28.42
C GLY A 187 -44.11 12.91 -27.16
N GLN A 188 -44.58 11.90 -26.41
CA GLN A 188 -43.86 11.40 -25.23
C GLN A 188 -42.49 10.82 -25.58
N MET A 189 -42.38 10.15 -26.73
CA MET A 189 -41.13 9.61 -27.24
C MET A 189 -40.15 10.73 -27.61
N GLU A 190 -40.60 11.78 -28.30
CA GLU A 190 -39.79 12.96 -28.63
C GLU A 190 -39.31 13.68 -27.36
N GLU A 191 -40.20 13.88 -26.37
CA GLU A 191 -39.82 14.43 -25.07
C GLU A 191 -38.76 13.57 -24.38
N ASN A 192 -38.95 12.25 -24.33
CA ASN A 192 -37.98 11.36 -23.72
C ASN A 192 -36.64 11.36 -24.47
N LEU A 193 -36.65 11.39 -25.80
CA LEU A 193 -35.44 11.44 -26.63
C LEU A 193 -34.67 12.76 -26.43
N THR A 194 -35.36 13.90 -26.42
CA THR A 194 -34.73 15.21 -26.13
C THR A 194 -34.16 15.27 -24.72
N GLN A 195 -34.81 14.62 -23.74
CA GLN A 195 -34.29 14.50 -22.40
C GLN A 195 -33.08 13.55 -22.32
N ILE A 196 -33.10 12.43 -23.05
CA ILE A 196 -31.95 11.52 -23.17
C ILE A 196 -30.74 12.25 -23.76
N ASP A 197 -30.94 13.06 -24.81
CA ASP A 197 -29.87 13.82 -25.46
C ASP A 197 -29.27 14.87 -24.51
N ARG A 198 -30.12 15.71 -23.89
CA ARG A 198 -29.69 16.69 -22.88
C ARG A 198 -29.00 16.05 -21.68
N GLN A 199 -29.56 14.96 -21.16
CA GLN A 199 -28.95 14.24 -20.05
C GLN A 199 -27.63 13.62 -20.49
N GLY A 200 -27.49 13.14 -21.73
CA GLY A 200 -26.25 12.56 -22.26
C GLY A 200 -25.10 13.56 -22.22
N GLU A 201 -25.34 14.81 -22.63
CA GLU A 201 -24.34 15.87 -22.53
C GLU A 201 -23.97 16.17 -21.07
N VAL A 202 -24.98 16.25 -20.18
CA VAL A 202 -24.77 16.45 -18.74
C VAL A 202 -24.00 15.27 -18.12
N LEU A 203 -24.28 14.03 -18.52
CA LEU A 203 -23.58 12.83 -18.06
C LEU A 203 -22.12 12.85 -18.48
N PHE A 204 -21.85 13.21 -19.73
CA PHE A 204 -20.50 13.31 -20.24
C PHE A 204 -19.70 14.39 -19.49
N ARG A 205 -20.25 15.61 -19.36
CA ARG A 205 -19.60 16.72 -18.65
C ARG A 205 -19.43 16.45 -17.16
N SER A 206 -20.42 15.85 -16.51
CA SER A 206 -20.37 15.49 -15.09
C SER A 206 -19.37 14.35 -14.83
N SER A 207 -19.23 13.40 -15.75
CA SER A 207 -18.21 12.35 -15.70
C SER A 207 -16.79 12.93 -15.85
N LEU A 208 -16.61 13.86 -16.80
CA LEU A 208 -15.31 14.53 -17.02
C LEU A 208 -14.90 15.37 -15.80
N THR A 209 -15.83 16.15 -15.24
CA THR A 209 -15.58 16.96 -14.04
C THR A 209 -15.32 16.09 -12.80
N SER A 210 -16.07 15.00 -12.61
CA SER A 210 -15.83 14.04 -11.52
C SER A 210 -14.47 13.37 -11.65
N GLY A 211 -14.07 12.99 -12.87
CA GLY A 211 -12.74 12.45 -13.16
C GLY A 211 -11.61 13.44 -12.91
N ALA A 212 -11.79 14.71 -13.30
CA ALA A 212 -10.85 15.79 -13.04
C ALA A 212 -10.70 16.06 -11.53
N LEU A 213 -11.80 16.10 -10.78
CA LEU A 213 -11.78 16.23 -9.32
C LEU A 213 -11.06 15.06 -8.66
N MET A 214 -11.35 13.82 -9.06
CA MET A 214 -10.68 12.64 -8.52
C MET A 214 -9.17 12.68 -8.80
N THR A 215 -8.77 13.08 -10.01
CA THR A 215 -7.36 13.29 -10.37
C THR A 215 -6.71 14.36 -9.49
N GLY A 216 -7.40 15.48 -9.26
CA GLY A 216 -6.96 16.53 -8.35
C GLY A 216 -6.78 16.04 -6.91
N VAL A 217 -7.70 15.21 -6.41
CA VAL A 217 -7.60 14.57 -5.08
C VAL A 217 -6.39 13.64 -5.01
N VAL A 218 -6.18 12.79 -6.01
CA VAL A 218 -5.01 11.90 -6.08
C VAL A 218 -3.71 12.70 -6.06
N ILE A 219 -3.62 13.76 -6.87
CA ILE A 219 -2.45 14.65 -6.92
C ILE A 219 -2.24 15.34 -5.56
N ALA A 220 -3.29 15.84 -4.93
CA ALA A 220 -3.21 16.50 -3.62
C ALA A 220 -2.73 15.52 -2.53
N VAL A 221 -3.29 14.31 -2.49
CA VAL A 221 -2.85 13.25 -1.56
C VAL A 221 -1.38 12.88 -1.82
N ALA A 222 -0.99 12.66 -3.08
CA ALA A 222 0.38 12.35 -3.44
C ALA A 222 1.35 13.47 -3.02
N PHE A 223 0.98 14.72 -3.24
CA PHE A 223 1.76 15.89 -2.82
C PHE A 223 1.93 15.95 -1.30
N VAL A 224 0.86 15.69 -0.54
CA VAL A 224 0.91 15.64 0.93
C VAL A 224 1.83 14.52 1.41
N LEU A 225 1.73 13.30 0.84
CA LEU A 225 2.60 12.18 1.21
C LEU A 225 4.07 12.45 0.84
N LEU A 226 4.32 13.03 -0.34
CA LEU A 226 5.67 13.43 -0.77
C LEU A 226 6.31 14.42 0.21
N ARG A 227 5.55 15.45 0.61
CA ARG A 227 6.06 16.53 1.45
C ARG A 227 6.18 16.15 2.94
N LEU A 228 5.22 15.37 3.46
CA LEU A 228 5.15 15.05 4.88
C LEU A 228 5.88 13.78 5.28
N ILE A 229 6.15 12.87 4.33
CA ILE A 229 6.75 11.55 4.60
C ILE A 229 8.05 11.38 3.82
N LEU A 230 7.98 11.38 2.48
CA LEU A 230 9.11 11.00 1.62
C LEU A 230 10.27 12.00 1.72
N ALA A 231 9.98 13.31 1.71
CA ALA A 231 11.03 14.33 1.82
C ALA A 231 11.76 14.31 3.18
N PRO A 232 11.08 14.27 4.35
CA PRO A 232 11.75 14.08 5.64
C PRO A 232 12.55 12.78 5.75
N LEU A 233 12.02 11.65 5.25
CA LEU A 233 12.75 10.39 5.21
C LEU A 233 14.05 10.51 4.39
N GLY A 234 13.97 11.13 3.21
CA GLY A 234 15.15 11.40 2.39
C GLY A 234 16.20 12.25 3.11
N ARG A 235 15.76 13.29 3.84
CA ARG A 235 16.66 14.14 4.64
C ARG A 235 17.34 13.37 5.78
N ILE A 236 16.59 12.58 6.56
CA ILE A 236 17.15 11.77 7.66
C ILE A 236 18.16 10.75 7.10
N THR A 237 17.82 10.07 6.00
CA THR A 237 18.73 9.12 5.34
C THR A 237 20.02 9.80 4.86
N ALA A 238 19.92 10.99 4.25
CA ALA A 238 21.09 11.75 3.81
C ALA A 238 21.98 12.16 4.99
N THR A 239 21.40 12.60 6.11
CA THR A 239 22.17 12.92 7.32
C THR A 239 22.84 11.69 7.91
N MET A 240 22.16 10.54 7.93
CA MET A 240 22.76 9.29 8.40
C MET A 240 23.97 8.88 7.55
N HIS A 241 23.90 9.04 6.22
CA HIS A 241 25.05 8.79 5.34
C HIS A 241 26.23 9.70 5.63
N ARG A 242 26.00 11.00 5.87
CA ARG A 242 27.06 11.95 6.25
C ARG A 242 27.71 11.58 7.57
N LEU A 243 26.89 11.21 8.56
CA LEU A 243 27.38 10.82 9.88
C LEU A 243 28.22 9.53 9.81
N ALA A 244 27.79 8.56 8.99
CA ALA A 244 28.57 7.36 8.70
C ALA A 244 29.89 7.67 7.97
N GLY A 245 29.94 8.74 7.20
CA GLY A 245 31.16 9.27 6.56
C GLY A 245 32.08 10.07 7.48
N GLY A 246 31.77 10.19 8.78
CA GLY A 246 32.59 10.90 9.76
C GLY A 246 32.27 12.39 9.93
N ASP A 247 31.28 12.92 9.21
CA ASP A 247 30.81 14.29 9.42
C ASP A 247 29.89 14.37 10.64
N HIS A 248 30.48 14.61 11.80
CA HIS A 248 29.78 14.77 13.07
C HIS A 248 29.24 16.20 13.30
N ALA A 249 29.54 17.15 12.41
CA ALA A 249 29.06 18.53 12.53
C ALA A 249 27.67 18.73 11.90
N VAL A 250 27.21 17.81 11.04
CA VAL A 250 25.92 17.90 10.35
C VAL A 250 24.74 18.15 11.31
N ALA A 251 23.95 19.19 11.02
CA ALA A 251 22.71 19.44 11.74
C ALA A 251 21.67 18.39 11.37
N LEU A 252 20.99 17.83 12.38
CA LEU A 252 19.98 16.82 12.14
C LEU A 252 18.61 17.49 11.90
N PRO A 253 17.98 17.29 10.72
CA PRO A 253 16.70 17.89 10.41
C PRO A 253 15.57 17.23 11.22
N ASP A 254 14.44 17.92 11.32
CA ASP A 254 13.16 17.36 11.80
C ASP A 254 13.11 16.90 13.29
N LEU A 255 14.10 17.26 14.12
CA LEU A 255 14.16 16.91 15.57
C LEU A 255 12.96 17.40 16.40
N GLY A 256 12.37 18.54 16.02
CA GLY A 256 11.20 19.13 16.70
C GLY A 256 9.86 18.48 16.35
N ARG A 257 9.85 17.45 15.49
CA ARG A 257 8.62 16.74 15.14
C ARG A 257 8.15 15.85 16.29
N HIS A 258 6.83 15.72 16.39
CA HIS A 258 6.13 14.98 17.44
C HIS A 258 5.41 13.74 16.88
N ASP A 259 5.92 13.18 15.79
CA ASP A 259 5.42 11.98 15.11
C ASP A 259 6.52 10.92 14.97
N GLU A 260 6.23 9.82 14.26
CA GLU A 260 7.16 8.72 14.05
C GLU A 260 8.46 9.17 13.34
N ILE A 261 8.39 10.16 12.45
CA ILE A 261 9.57 10.74 11.80
C ILE A 261 10.42 11.50 12.82
N GLY A 262 9.79 12.26 13.72
CA GLY A 262 10.47 12.92 14.84
C GLY A 262 11.11 11.92 15.81
N ALA A 263 10.46 10.80 16.08
CA ALA A 263 11.03 9.72 16.89
C ALA A 263 12.28 9.12 16.23
N MET A 264 12.27 8.91 14.90
CA MET A 264 13.44 8.50 14.14
C MET A 264 14.57 9.54 14.19
N ALA A 265 14.25 10.83 14.01
CA ALA A 265 15.24 11.90 14.14
C ALA A 265 15.88 11.90 15.54
N LYS A 266 15.10 11.77 16.62
CA LYS A 266 15.66 11.67 17.98
C LYS A 266 16.59 10.46 18.15
N ALA A 267 16.24 9.31 17.56
CA ALA A 267 17.11 8.13 17.59
C ALA A 267 18.46 8.38 16.87
N VAL A 268 18.43 9.04 15.71
CA VAL A 268 19.66 9.41 14.97
C VAL A 268 20.48 10.46 15.75
N GLN A 269 19.83 11.37 16.49
CA GLN A 269 20.52 12.31 17.37
C GLN A 269 21.31 11.59 18.48
N VAL A 270 20.69 10.60 19.15
CA VAL A 270 21.38 9.78 20.16
C VAL A 270 22.58 9.04 19.54
N PHE A 271 22.43 8.53 18.32
CA PHE A 271 23.54 7.88 17.61
C PHE A 271 24.69 8.86 17.31
N LYS A 272 24.38 10.08 16.85
CA LYS A 272 25.36 11.16 16.64
C LYS A 272 26.11 11.52 17.93
N ASP A 273 25.39 11.72 19.02
CA ASP A 273 25.98 12.10 20.31
C ASP A 273 26.91 11.01 20.84
N ASN A 274 26.51 9.74 20.67
CA ASN A 274 27.36 8.60 21.01
C ASN A 274 28.62 8.53 20.13
N THR A 275 28.52 8.80 18.83
CA THR A 275 29.71 8.78 17.95
C THR A 275 30.70 9.89 18.34
N ILE A 276 30.20 11.09 18.63
CA ILE A 276 31.03 12.21 19.11
C ILE A 276 31.70 11.86 20.45
N LYS A 277 30.94 11.28 21.38
CA LYS A 277 31.46 10.87 22.70
C LYS A 277 32.56 9.82 22.55
N VAL A 278 32.37 8.81 21.72
CA VAL A 278 33.39 7.78 21.44
C VAL A 278 34.63 8.41 20.84
N ALA A 279 34.50 9.28 19.82
CA ALA A 279 35.64 9.97 19.22
C ALA A 279 36.42 10.81 20.25
N ARG A 280 35.72 11.51 21.15
CA ARG A 280 36.35 12.29 22.23
C ARG A 280 37.11 11.41 23.21
N LEU A 281 36.50 10.31 23.66
CA LEU A 281 37.14 9.38 24.59
C LEU A 281 38.38 8.72 23.97
N THR A 282 38.32 8.36 22.68
CA THR A 282 39.48 7.81 21.96
C THR A 282 40.62 8.83 21.89
N ALA A 283 40.31 10.11 21.64
CA ALA A 283 41.31 11.18 21.64
C ALA A 283 41.92 11.41 23.04
N GLU A 284 41.10 11.38 24.10
CA GLU A 284 41.57 11.49 25.49
C GLU A 284 42.48 10.32 25.88
N ILE A 285 42.14 9.08 25.49
CA ILE A 285 42.95 7.88 25.74
C ILE A 285 44.31 7.99 25.01
N GLU A 286 44.31 8.43 23.75
CA GLU A 286 45.55 8.55 22.97
C GLU A 286 46.48 9.62 23.56
N GLU A 287 45.91 10.73 24.03
CA GLU A 287 46.68 11.78 24.72
C GLU A 287 47.25 11.29 26.06
N GLN A 288 46.44 10.59 26.87
CA GLN A 288 46.92 9.97 28.12
C GLN A 288 48.04 8.97 27.86
N LYS A 289 47.93 8.17 26.80
CA LYS A 289 48.97 7.22 26.41
C LYS A 289 50.27 7.93 26.03
N LYS A 290 50.20 9.01 25.25
CA LYS A 290 51.38 9.83 24.92
C LYS A 290 52.02 10.43 26.16
N GLN A 291 51.23 10.96 27.09
CA GLN A 291 51.73 11.52 28.35
C GLN A 291 52.40 10.43 29.21
N ALA A 292 51.78 9.26 29.35
CA ALA A 292 52.35 8.13 30.09
C ALA A 292 53.65 7.62 29.45
N GLU A 293 53.74 7.56 28.13
CA GLU A 293 54.99 7.21 27.42
C GLU A 293 56.10 8.25 27.64
N ALA A 294 55.76 9.55 27.60
CA ALA A 294 56.70 10.63 27.87
C ALA A 294 57.20 10.59 29.33
N GLU A 295 56.30 10.35 30.29
CA GLU A 295 56.64 10.23 31.70
C GLU A 295 57.52 9.00 31.96
N LYS A 296 57.16 7.83 31.40
CA LYS A 296 57.98 6.62 31.47
C LYS A 296 59.39 6.85 30.91
N LYS A 297 59.51 7.54 29.77
CA LYS A 297 60.80 7.88 29.17
C LYS A 297 61.62 8.79 30.09
N LYS A 298 60.99 9.78 30.73
CA LYS A 298 61.63 10.65 31.73
C LYS A 298 62.14 9.84 32.92
N THR A 299 61.31 8.99 33.52
CA THR A 299 61.71 8.14 34.65
C THR A 299 62.88 7.21 34.32
N LEU A 300 62.87 6.60 33.13
CA LEU A 300 63.99 5.74 32.68
C LEU A 300 65.29 6.53 32.52
N ASN A 301 65.24 7.76 32.01
CA ASN A 301 66.41 8.62 31.90
C ASN A 301 66.95 9.01 33.28
N ASP A 302 66.07 9.40 34.21
CA ASP A 302 66.45 9.77 35.59
C ASP A 302 67.08 8.58 36.33
N LEU A 303 66.53 7.38 36.15
CA LEU A 303 67.10 6.14 36.69
C LEU A 303 68.48 5.85 36.09
N SER A 304 68.64 6.03 34.78
CA SER A 304 69.92 5.82 34.09
C SER A 304 71.00 6.79 34.58
N ASN A 305 70.66 8.07 34.74
CA ASN A 305 71.56 9.09 35.29
C ASN A 305 71.99 8.77 36.73
N THR A 306 71.02 8.35 37.56
CA THR A 306 71.29 7.95 38.95
C THR A 306 72.20 6.73 39.02
N PHE A 307 71.95 5.73 38.17
CA PHE A 307 72.79 4.55 38.03
C PHE A 307 74.21 4.91 37.61
N GLU A 308 74.37 5.76 36.58
CA GLU A 308 75.68 6.22 36.12
C GLU A 308 76.46 6.95 37.23
N ALA A 309 75.79 7.85 37.98
CA ALA A 309 76.40 8.56 39.11
C ALA A 309 76.84 7.60 40.22
N SER A 310 76.02 6.61 40.56
CA SER A 310 76.34 5.60 41.56
C SER A 310 77.53 4.73 41.15
N VAL A 311 77.54 4.24 39.90
CA VAL A 311 78.65 3.45 39.35
C VAL A 311 79.95 4.26 39.33
N LYS A 312 79.91 5.53 38.89
CA LYS A 312 81.07 6.43 38.98
C LYS A 312 81.59 6.57 40.42
N GLY A 313 80.69 6.72 41.39
CA GLY A 313 81.05 6.77 42.81
C GLY A 313 81.78 5.51 43.29
N VAL A 314 81.25 4.33 42.95
CA VAL A 314 81.87 3.04 43.30
C VAL A 314 83.23 2.87 42.64
N VAL A 315 83.34 3.16 41.33
CA VAL A 315 84.61 3.07 40.58
C VAL A 315 85.67 4.00 41.17
N ASN A 316 85.30 5.24 41.51
CA ASN A 316 86.20 6.19 42.16
C ASN A 316 86.67 5.67 43.53
N GLY A 317 85.76 5.09 44.33
CA GLY A 317 86.10 4.46 45.61
C GLY A 317 87.10 3.31 45.46
N VAL A 318 86.90 2.44 44.46
CA VAL A 318 87.84 1.34 44.16
C VAL A 318 89.20 1.87 43.68
N ALA A 319 89.22 2.90 42.83
CA ALA A 319 90.45 3.51 42.35
C ALA A 319 91.28 4.14 43.48
N SER A 320 90.63 4.85 44.41
CA SER A 320 91.27 5.37 45.62
C SER A 320 91.84 4.27 46.49
N ALA A 321 91.08 3.21 46.78
CA ALA A 321 91.54 2.07 47.56
C ALA A 321 92.74 1.35 46.92
N ALA A 322 92.73 1.19 45.58
CA ALA A 322 93.86 0.62 44.84
C ALA A 322 95.12 1.49 44.93
N THR A 323 94.97 2.82 44.89
CA THR A 323 96.08 3.78 45.02
C THR A 323 96.70 3.72 46.42
N GLU A 324 95.86 3.64 47.45
CA GLU A 324 96.30 3.49 48.84
C GLU A 324 97.01 2.15 49.08
N MET A 325 96.50 1.07 48.50
CA MET A 325 97.16 -0.24 48.51
C MET A 325 98.52 -0.21 47.82
N GLN A 326 98.65 0.46 46.68
CA GLN A 326 99.93 0.65 45.98
C GLN A 326 100.94 1.41 46.84
N SER A 327 100.53 2.50 47.49
CA SER A 327 101.37 3.27 48.40
C SER A 327 101.86 2.44 49.60
N THR A 328 100.94 1.64 50.17
CA THR A 328 101.26 0.72 51.28
C THR A 328 102.27 -0.34 50.84
N ALA A 329 102.09 -0.93 49.65
CA ALA A 329 103.01 -1.91 49.09
C ALA A 329 104.41 -1.32 48.81
N GLN A 330 104.49 -0.09 48.31
CA GLN A 330 105.76 0.62 48.11
C GLN A 330 106.48 0.89 49.44
N SER A 331 105.74 1.33 50.46
CA SER A 331 106.28 1.56 51.81
C SER A 331 106.82 0.26 52.42
N MET A 332 106.09 -0.84 52.27
CA MET A 332 106.52 -2.16 52.73
C MET A 332 107.79 -2.64 51.99
N SER A 333 107.90 -2.37 50.69
CA SER A 333 109.11 -2.67 49.90
C SER A 333 110.32 -1.88 50.42
N ALA A 334 110.16 -0.58 50.65
CA ALA A 334 111.24 0.28 51.17
C ALA A 334 111.70 -0.14 52.57
N ILE A 335 110.76 -0.49 53.47
CA ILE A 335 111.08 -1.00 54.81
C ILE A 335 111.86 -2.33 54.71
N SER A 336 111.47 -3.19 53.77
CA SER A 336 112.14 -4.48 53.56
C SER A 336 113.58 -4.29 53.05
N GLU A 337 113.82 -3.35 52.13
CA GLU A 337 115.17 -3.00 51.67
C GLU A 337 116.05 -2.41 52.78
N GLU A 338 115.51 -1.49 53.59
CA GLU A 338 116.22 -0.92 54.73
C GLU A 338 116.59 -2.00 55.76
N THR A 339 115.64 -2.90 56.05
CA THR A 339 115.87 -4.04 56.94
C THR A 339 116.99 -4.94 56.40
N SER A 340 117.00 -5.22 55.09
CA SER A 340 118.07 -5.98 54.45
C SER A 340 119.42 -5.28 54.57
N ARG A 341 119.47 -3.96 54.40
CA ARG A 341 120.72 -3.18 54.51
C ARG A 341 121.26 -3.19 55.93
N GLN A 342 120.39 -3.01 56.93
CA GLN A 342 120.76 -3.11 58.35
C GLN A 342 121.27 -4.50 58.71
N ALA A 343 120.63 -5.56 58.21
CA ALA A 343 121.10 -6.93 58.40
C ALA A 343 122.54 -7.12 57.86
N THR A 344 122.86 -6.55 56.69
CA THR A 344 124.23 -6.56 56.13
C THR A 344 125.21 -5.79 57.00
N THR A 345 124.85 -4.61 57.51
CA THR A 345 125.71 -3.85 58.43
C THR A 345 125.98 -4.60 59.74
N VAL A 346 124.95 -5.23 60.29
CA VAL A 346 125.07 -6.08 61.50
C VAL A 346 125.97 -7.27 61.23
N ALA A 347 125.84 -7.93 60.07
CA ALA A 347 126.72 -9.02 59.68
C ALA A 347 128.20 -8.57 59.60
N ALA A 348 128.48 -7.43 58.96
CA ALA A 348 129.83 -6.88 58.89
C ALA A 348 130.40 -6.51 60.27
N ALA A 349 129.57 -5.93 61.15
CA ALA A 349 129.97 -5.64 62.52
C ALA A 349 130.26 -6.91 63.33
N ALA A 350 129.47 -7.97 63.12
CA ALA A 350 129.70 -9.28 63.73
C ALA A 350 130.99 -9.94 63.22
N GLU A 351 131.29 -9.86 61.92
CA GLU A 351 132.56 -10.33 61.35
C GLU A 351 133.76 -9.58 61.93
N GLN A 352 133.67 -8.25 62.03
CA GLN A 352 134.73 -7.43 62.64
C GLN A 352 134.92 -7.75 64.12
N ALA A 353 133.84 -7.94 64.88
CA ALA A 353 133.91 -8.38 66.27
C ALA A 353 134.59 -9.75 66.39
N SER A 354 134.26 -10.70 65.50
CA SER A 354 134.89 -12.02 65.46
C SER A 354 136.40 -11.93 65.15
N ALA A 355 136.80 -11.07 64.21
CA ALA A 355 138.20 -10.83 63.90
C ALA A 355 138.96 -10.20 65.10
N ASN A 356 138.34 -9.23 65.79
CA ASN A 356 138.93 -8.65 67.00
C ASN A 356 139.07 -9.69 68.12
N VAL A 357 138.10 -10.58 68.30
CA VAL A 357 138.19 -11.69 69.26
C VAL A 357 139.34 -12.63 68.89
N GLN A 358 139.56 -12.93 67.60
CA GLN A 358 140.72 -13.70 67.14
C GLN A 358 142.05 -12.98 67.42
N THR A 359 142.14 -11.67 67.15
CA THR A 359 143.33 -10.86 67.44
C THR A 359 143.62 -10.81 68.95
N VAL A 360 142.60 -10.65 69.79
CA VAL A 360 142.75 -10.71 71.25
C VAL A 360 143.19 -12.11 71.69
N SER A 361 142.67 -13.18 71.08
CA SER A 361 143.12 -14.55 71.35
C SER A 361 144.59 -14.73 70.98
N ALA A 362 145.03 -14.23 69.82
CA ALA A 362 146.43 -14.28 69.39
C ALA A 362 147.36 -13.45 70.31
N ALA A 363 146.93 -12.25 70.73
CA ALA A 363 147.67 -11.43 71.69
C ALA A 363 147.74 -12.07 73.09
N ALA A 364 146.68 -12.77 73.51
CA ALA A 364 146.68 -13.55 74.75
C ALA A 364 147.64 -14.75 74.67
N GLU A 365 147.74 -15.41 73.51
CA GLU A 365 148.74 -16.45 73.24
C GLU A 365 150.18 -15.88 73.24
N GLU A 366 150.43 -14.72 72.62
CA GLU A 366 151.73 -14.05 72.63
C GLU A 366 152.15 -13.56 74.03
N LEU A 367 151.20 -13.02 74.81
CA LEU A 367 151.44 -12.65 76.20
C LEU A 367 151.73 -13.87 77.07
N SER A 368 151.00 -14.98 76.87
CA SER A 368 151.27 -16.24 77.56
C SER A 368 152.67 -16.77 77.22
N SER A 369 153.09 -16.67 75.97
CA SER A 369 154.45 -16.98 75.51
C SER A 369 155.52 -16.05 76.12
N SER A 370 155.28 -14.74 76.17
CA SER A 370 156.20 -13.77 76.81
C SER A 370 156.33 -13.98 78.32
N ILE A 371 155.24 -14.32 79.02
CA ILE A 371 155.28 -14.67 80.45
C ILE A 371 156.09 -15.96 80.66
N ALA A 372 155.93 -16.96 79.78
CA ALA A 372 156.72 -18.18 79.83
C ALA A 372 158.22 -17.93 79.56
N GLU A 373 158.56 -16.99 78.67
CA GLU A 373 159.95 -16.62 78.36
C GLU A 373 160.60 -15.74 79.46
N ILE A 374 159.85 -14.81 80.08
CA ILE A 374 160.30 -14.06 81.27
C ILE A 374 160.55 -15.03 82.44
N ALA A 375 159.66 -16.00 82.65
CA ALA A 375 159.86 -17.04 83.66
C ALA A 375 161.12 -17.90 83.39
N ARG A 376 161.57 -17.98 82.13
CA ARG A 376 162.75 -18.75 81.71
C ARG A 376 164.06 -17.96 81.81
N GLN A 377 164.07 -16.65 81.59
CA GLN A 377 165.27 -15.80 81.69
C GLN A 377 165.64 -15.41 83.14
N VAL A 378 164.75 -15.64 84.10
CA VAL A 378 164.94 -15.28 85.53
C VAL A 378 165.36 -16.49 86.40
N ALA A 379 165.39 -17.70 85.84
CA ALA A 379 165.88 -18.93 86.46
C ALA A 379 167.28 -19.28 85.96
#